data_AF-A0A7V5CBB6-F1
#
_entry.id   AF-A0A7V5CBB6-F1
#
_cell.length_a   1.000
_cell.length_b   1.000
_cell.length_c   1.000
_cell.angle_alpha   90.00
_cell.angle_beta   90.00
_cell.angle_gamma   90.00
#
_symmetry.space_group_name_H-M   'P 1'
#
loop_
_entity.id
_entity.type
_entity.pdbx_description
1 polymer ?
#
loop_
_entity_poly.entity_id
_entity_poly.type
_entity_poly.pdbx_seq_one_letter_code
_entity_poly.pdbx_strand_id
1 'polypeptide(L)' 'AARKLHLGYRTVTARGGPFAGHWGAHEFHYATVLREAGTRLFDATDATGTPLVPMGLTQANVSGSFAHLIDKLG' A
#
# COMPACT_ATOMS: atom_id res chain seq x y z
N ALA A 1 -12.89 16.88 14.09
CA ALA A 1 -13.67 15.87 13.34
C ALA A 1 -13.01 14.51 13.54
N ALA A 2 -13.72 13.53 14.09
CA ALA A 2 -13.23 12.15 14.09
C ALA A 2 -13.09 11.71 12.62
N ARG A 3 -11.91 11.24 12.20
CA ARG A 3 -11.72 10.75 10.82
C ARG A 3 -12.72 9.61 10.59
N LYS A 4 -13.71 9.86 9.73
CA LYS A 4 -14.59 8.81 9.24
C LYS A 4 -13.72 7.98 8.30
N LEU A 5 -13.49 6.72 8.64
CA LEU A 5 -12.68 5.83 7.81
C LEU A 5 -13.45 5.54 6.51
N HIS A 6 -12.84 5.88 5.39
CA HIS A 6 -13.36 5.59 4.05
C HIS A 6 -12.43 4.60 3.38
N LEU A 7 -13.00 3.66 2.61
CA LEU A 7 -12.24 2.74 1.79
C LEU A 7 -11.47 3.52 0.72
N GLY A 8 -10.14 3.54 0.82
CA GLY A 8 -9.29 4.24 -0.14
C GLY A 8 -8.84 3.29 -1.22
N TYR A 9 -9.39 3.39 -2.43
CA TYR A 9 -8.86 2.67 -3.59
C TYR A 9 -7.48 3.23 -3.99
N ARG A 10 -6.60 2.32 -4.41
CA ARG A 10 -5.20 2.58 -4.73
C ARG A 10 -4.79 1.85 -5.99
N THR A 11 -3.77 2.38 -6.66
CA THR A 11 -2.85 1.53 -7.44
C THR A 11 -1.54 1.46 -6.68
N VAL A 12 -0.93 0.27 -6.65
CA VAL A 12 0.34 0.05 -5.96
C VAL A 12 1.32 -0.70 -6.85
N THR A 13 2.60 -0.36 -6.74
CA THR A 13 3.67 -1.00 -7.50
C THR A 13 4.73 -1.51 -6.56
N ALA A 14 4.98 -2.82 -6.58
CA ALA A 14 6.14 -3.42 -5.91
C ALA A 14 7.25 -3.64 -6.93
N ARG A 15 8.45 -3.16 -6.60
CA ARG A 15 9.62 -3.17 -7.50
C ARG A 15 10.36 -4.51 -7.52
N GLY A 16 10.03 -5.42 -6.61
CA GLY A 16 10.71 -6.70 -6.47
C GLY A 16 10.05 -7.62 -5.45
N GLY A 17 10.68 -8.77 -5.22
CA GLY A 17 10.16 -9.79 -4.31
C GLY A 17 8.90 -10.50 -4.86
N PRO A 18 8.18 -11.25 -4.00
CA PRO A 18 7.06 -12.08 -4.44
C PRO A 18 5.86 -11.30 -4.95
N PHE A 19 5.77 -9.99 -4.63
CA PHE A 19 4.70 -9.11 -5.07
C PHE A 19 5.09 -8.24 -6.27
N ALA A 20 6.26 -8.46 -6.89
CA ALA A 20 6.73 -7.66 -8.02
C ALA A 20 5.63 -7.53 -9.09
N GLY A 21 5.31 -6.28 -9.45
CA GLY A 21 4.22 -5.97 -10.36
C GLY A 21 3.42 -4.74 -9.95
N HIS A 22 2.42 -4.44 -10.77
CA HIS A 22 1.47 -3.35 -10.57
C HIS A 22 0.10 -3.94 -10.22
N TRP A 23 -0.58 -3.35 -9.24
CA TRP A 23 -1.77 -3.93 -8.64
C TRP A 23 -2.84 -2.89 -8.37
N GLY A 24 -4.09 -3.28 -8.57
CA GLY A 24 -5.24 -2.61 -7.97
C GLY A 24 -5.30 -3.02 -6.51
N ALA A 25 -5.57 -2.07 -5.63
CA ALA A 25 -5.63 -2.33 -4.19
C ALA A 25 -6.64 -1.41 -3.50
N HIS A 26 -6.90 -1.72 -2.24
CA HIS A 26 -7.54 -0.78 -1.33
C HIS A 26 -6.82 -0.73 0.02
N GLU A 27 -7.01 0.37 0.74
CA GLU A 27 -6.52 0.54 2.09
C GLU A 27 -7.68 0.95 3.01
N PHE A 28 -7.81 0.23 4.12
CA PHE A 28 -8.73 0.55 5.21
C PHE A 28 -8.24 -0.10 6.50
N HIS A 29 -8.04 0.69 7.56
CA HIS A 29 -7.64 0.17 8.87
C HIS A 29 -8.07 1.10 10.00
N TYR A 30 -8.39 0.52 11.16
CA TYR A 30 -8.63 1.27 12.40
C TYR A 30 -7.34 1.57 13.17
N ALA A 31 -6.25 0.91 12.79
CA ALA A 31 -4.96 1.08 13.45
C ALA A 31 -4.40 2.47 13.16
N THR A 32 -3.62 3.00 14.10
CA THR A 32 -2.78 4.17 13.86
C THR A 32 -1.34 3.71 13.79
N VAL A 33 -0.67 4.02 12.68
CA VAL A 33 0.76 3.75 12.55
C VAL A 33 1.51 4.73 13.44
N LEU A 34 2.04 4.25 14.56
CA LEU A 34 2.85 5.06 15.47
C LEU A 34 4.28 5.26 14.95
N ARG A 35 4.82 4.23 14.29
CA ARG A 35 6.16 4.23 13.69
C ARG A 35 6.27 3.14 12.65
N GLU A 36 6.96 3.45 11.56
CA GLU A 36 7.44 2.51 10.56
C GLU A 36 8.77 3.03 10.00
N ALA A 37 9.74 2.14 9.78
CA ALA A 37 11.03 2.50 9.20
C ALA A 37 11.61 1.28 8.47
N GLY A 38 12.08 1.49 7.24
CA GLY A 38 12.66 0.44 6.42
C GLY A 38 12.42 0.66 4.94
N THR A 39 12.80 -0.33 4.13
CA THR A 39 12.56 -0.32 2.68
C THR A 39 11.06 -0.44 2.41
N ARG A 40 10.55 0.45 1.55
CA ARG A 40 9.13 0.48 1.16
C ARG A 40 8.79 -0.72 0.28
N LEU A 41 7.65 -1.32 0.54
CA LEU A 41 7.14 -2.43 -0.27
C LEU A 41 6.47 -1.92 -1.55
N PHE A 42 5.65 -0.88 -1.43
CA PHE A 42 4.86 -0.33 -2.53
C PHE A 42 5.07 1.17 -2.73
N ASP A 43 5.30 1.57 -3.99
CA ASP A 43 4.90 2.90 -4.45
C ASP A 43 3.36 2.93 -4.59
N ALA A 44 2.70 4.04 -4.29
CA ALA A 44 1.23 4.10 -4.25
C ALA A 44 0.66 5.37 -4.89
N THR A 45 -0.49 5.23 -5.54
CA THR A 45 -1.36 6.35 -5.94
C THR A 45 -2.76 6.14 -5.43
N ASP A 46 -3.56 7.21 -5.36
CA ASP A 46 -5.01 7.07 -5.21
C ASP A 46 -5.68 6.67 -6.54
N ALA A 47 -7.01 6.56 -6.51
CA ALA A 47 -7.83 6.15 -7.64
C ALA A 47 -7.82 7.16 -8.82
N THR A 48 -7.37 8.40 -8.63
CA THR A 48 -7.25 9.39 -9.70
C THR A 48 -5.82 9.47 -10.25
N GLY A 49 -4.91 8.64 -9.74
CA GLY A 49 -3.50 8.64 -10.13
C GLY A 49 -2.66 9.66 -9.36
N THR A 50 -3.21 10.30 -8.32
CA THR A 50 -2.44 11.22 -7.48
C THR A 50 -1.43 10.42 -6.64
N PRO A 51 -0.13 10.75 -6.68
CA PRO A 51 0.86 10.07 -5.86
C PRO A 51 0.55 10.19 -4.37
N LEU A 52 0.73 9.08 -3.64
CA LEU A 52 0.63 9.01 -2.20
C LEU A 52 1.98 8.69 -1.59
N VAL A 53 2.06 8.75 -0.26
CA VAL A 53 3.23 8.24 0.46
C VAL A 53 3.35 6.74 0.17
N PRO A 54 4.56 6.23 -0.17
CA PRO A 54 4.81 4.81 -0.32
C PRO A 54 4.39 4.02 0.93
N MET A 55 3.82 2.84 0.73
CA MET A 55 3.18 2.08 1.81
C MET A 55 3.76 0.68 1.99
N GLY A 56 3.60 0.18 3.21
CA GLY A 56 4.17 -1.09 3.62
C GLY A 56 5.69 -1.09 3.69
N LEU A 57 6.23 -2.15 4.27
CA LEU A 57 7.65 -2.40 4.42
C LEU A 57 8.01 -3.80 3.93
N THR A 58 9.23 -3.95 3.47
CA THR A 58 9.84 -5.24 3.14
C THR A 58 11.22 -5.35 3.77
N GLN A 59 11.53 -6.52 4.32
CA GLN A 59 12.84 -6.86 4.84
C GLN A 59 13.09 -8.34 4.62
N ALA A 60 14.07 -8.66 3.76
CA ALA A 60 14.38 -10.03 3.34
C ALA A 60 13.13 -10.77 2.84
N ASN A 61 12.69 -11.81 3.54
CA ASN A 61 11.53 -12.63 3.21
C ASN A 61 10.23 -12.18 3.88
N VAL A 62 10.22 -11.05 4.58
CA VAL A 62 9.05 -10.51 5.30
C VAL A 62 8.53 -9.28 4.58
N SER A 63 7.22 -9.24 4.35
CA SER A 63 6.51 -8.10 3.77
C SER A 63 5.27 -7.80 4.59
N GLY A 64 5.05 -6.54 4.94
CA GLY A 64 3.90 -6.10 5.73
C GLY A 64 3.32 -4.79 5.18
N SER A 65 2.01 -4.72 5.04
CA SER A 65 1.30 -3.56 4.52
C SER A 65 -0.16 -3.55 4.98
N PHE A 66 -0.78 -2.38 4.99
CA PHE A 66 -2.24 -2.24 5.09
C PHE A 66 -2.95 -2.24 3.72
N ALA A 67 -2.20 -2.34 2.62
CA ALA A 67 -2.80 -2.56 1.29
C ALA A 67 -3.36 -3.97 1.22
N HIS A 68 -4.63 -4.11 0.85
CA HIS A 68 -5.13 -5.38 0.35
C HIS A 68 -5.14 -5.32 -1.18
N LEU A 69 -4.38 -6.24 -1.79
CA LEU A 69 -4.29 -6.37 -3.25
C LEU A 69 -5.58 -7.00 -3.78
N ILE A 70 -6.06 -6.50 -4.92
CA ILE A 70 -7.27 -6.96 -5.59
C ILE A 70 -6.87 -7.83 -6.78
N ASP A 71 -6.20 -7.24 -7.77
CA ASP A 71 -5.73 -7.93 -8.97
C ASP A 71 -4.54 -7.19 -9.59
N LYS A 72 -3.83 -7.85 -10.49
CA LYS A 72 -2.79 -7.21 -11.30
C LYS A 72 -3.40 -6.21 -12.27
N LEU A 73 -2.68 -5.11 -12.48
CA LEU A 73 -2.99 -4.12 -13.50
C LEU A 73 -2.01 -4.32 -14.66
N GLY A 74 -2.49 -4.94 -15.73
CA GLY A 74 -1.67 -5.31 -16.90
C GLY A 74 -1.06 -6.69 -16.81
#